data_AF-A0A7X5JEZ7-F1
#
_entry.id   AF-A0A7X5JEZ7-F1
#
_cell.length_a   1.000
_cell.length_b   1.000
_cell.length_c   1.000
_cell.angle_alpha   90.00
_cell.angle_beta   90.00
_cell.angle_gamma   90.00
#
_symmetry.space_group_name_H-M   'P 1'
#
loop_
_entity.id
_entity.type
_entity.pdbx_description
1 polymer ?
#
loop_
_entity_poly.entity_id
_entity_poly.type
_entity_poly.pdbx_seq_one_letter_code
_entity_poly.pdbx_strand_id
1 'polypeptide(L)'
;MKVTCLFSDNFADCDDNEKLLKLHADNLHLDPYYITSHVSPNRRKVFERCYKIYEPYKDRNFLTEIKTRFHQRTWEMYLGSLFINNGKVLNNNRKEHDADIQVKQGENLIHVECTATTLGEENKPDTVPEMYVSKSVYNLVVQDVPEEKILLRIAQALTDKHKQYQKRITDGRVKENEPYVVAINTGTLQHMENLPNILKTLFGIGHITLRMRQNGIPVENPTPYWSRRESITKANGEIVDMTFFEKEEHKGISAVIYSNSTVLNHLLNPSDEDTILVHNPLASNPIPFEEFNFLTQHYVDKETGIVEKITPKS
;
A
#
# COMPACT_ATOMS: atom_id res chain seq x y z
N MET A 1 6.12 11.68 -31.57
CA MET A 1 5.17 11.51 -30.45
C MET A 1 5.12 12.81 -29.68
N LYS A 2 3.94 13.35 -29.38
CA LYS A 2 3.83 14.41 -28.35
C LYS A 2 4.20 13.74 -27.03
N VAL A 3 5.28 14.20 -26.38
CA VAL A 3 5.57 13.81 -25.01
C VAL A 3 4.41 14.32 -24.17
N THR A 4 3.61 13.41 -23.63
CA THR A 4 2.59 13.78 -22.64
C THR A 4 3.28 14.05 -21.32
N CYS A 5 3.00 15.19 -20.70
CA CYS A 5 3.50 15.55 -19.37
C CYS A 5 2.53 14.99 -18.33
N LEU A 6 3.02 14.50 -17.18
CA LEU A 6 2.15 14.02 -16.10
C LEU A 6 1.30 15.16 -15.56
N PHE A 7 1.96 16.31 -15.37
CA PHE A 7 1.35 17.55 -14.92
C PHE A 7 0.96 18.40 -16.13
N SER A 8 -0.33 18.48 -16.41
CA SER A 8 -0.85 19.14 -17.62
C SER A 8 -1.45 20.53 -17.38
N ASP A 9 -1.75 20.86 -16.13
CA ASP A 9 -2.32 22.16 -15.76
C ASP A 9 -1.25 23.26 -15.75
N ASN A 10 -1.66 24.53 -15.82
CA ASN A 10 -0.71 25.65 -15.87
C ASN A 10 -0.55 26.27 -14.47
N PHE A 11 0.08 25.56 -13.55
CA PHE A 11 0.42 26.09 -12.23
C PHE A 11 1.87 26.59 -12.21
N ALA A 12 2.06 27.81 -11.72
CA ALA A 12 3.39 28.33 -11.45
C ALA A 12 4.01 27.63 -10.24
N ASP A 13 5.34 27.63 -10.18
CA ASP A 13 6.06 27.18 -8.99
C ASP A 13 5.63 28.00 -7.78
N CYS A 14 5.41 27.33 -6.65
CA CYS A 14 4.92 27.95 -5.43
C CYS A 14 5.61 27.34 -4.21
N ASP A 15 6.31 28.18 -3.45
CA ASP A 15 6.97 27.88 -2.18
C ASP A 15 6.31 28.58 -0.98
N ASP A 16 5.27 29.37 -1.23
CA ASP A 16 4.50 30.11 -0.22
C ASP A 16 3.23 29.36 0.20
N ASN A 17 3.04 29.20 1.52
CA ASN A 17 1.93 28.44 2.08
C ASN A 17 0.56 29.13 1.86
N GLU A 18 0.48 30.46 1.91
CA GLU A 18 -0.79 31.16 1.72
C GLU A 18 -1.27 31.05 0.27
N LYS A 19 -0.34 31.21 -0.69
CA LYS A 19 -0.61 30.98 -2.11
C LYS A 19 -1.01 29.54 -2.38
N LEU A 20 -0.36 28.56 -1.74
CA LEU A 20 -0.73 27.14 -1.87
C LEU A 20 -2.13 26.86 -1.34
N LEU A 21 -2.48 27.39 -0.15
CA LEU A 21 -3.83 27.26 0.42
C LEU A 21 -4.89 27.89 -0.49
N LYS A 22 -4.61 29.07 -1.05
CA LYS A 22 -5.50 29.69 -2.04
C LYS A 22 -5.65 28.83 -3.28
N LEU A 23 -4.55 28.26 -3.79
CA LEU A 23 -4.58 27.39 -4.95
C LEU A 23 -5.43 26.13 -4.71
N HIS A 24 -5.38 25.54 -3.51
CA HIS A 24 -6.29 24.46 -3.13
C HIS A 24 -7.75 24.90 -3.11
N ALA A 25 -8.04 26.05 -2.50
CA ALA A 25 -9.41 26.59 -2.44
C ALA A 25 -9.99 26.90 -3.82
N ASP A 26 -9.15 27.38 -4.76
CA ASP A 26 -9.55 27.69 -6.13
C ASP A 26 -9.71 26.42 -7.00
N ASN A 27 -9.21 25.26 -6.56
CA ASN A 27 -9.15 24.02 -7.34
C ASN A 27 -9.68 22.79 -6.57
N LEU A 28 -10.81 22.92 -5.88
CA LEU A 28 -11.44 21.83 -5.09
C LEU A 28 -11.76 20.55 -5.87
N HIS A 29 -11.78 20.61 -7.21
CA HIS A 29 -12.01 19.45 -8.07
C HIS A 29 -10.74 18.62 -8.31
N LEU A 30 -9.57 19.09 -7.89
CA LEU A 30 -8.29 18.38 -8.00
C LEU A 30 -7.87 17.83 -6.64
N ASP A 31 -7.07 16.77 -6.69
CA ASP A 31 -6.42 16.22 -5.50
C ASP A 31 -5.42 17.24 -4.92
N PRO A 32 -5.49 17.60 -3.62
CA PRO A 32 -4.53 18.51 -2.99
C PRO A 32 -3.08 18.04 -3.10
N TYR A 33 -2.84 16.73 -3.11
CA TYR A 33 -1.50 16.18 -3.30
C TYR A 33 -1.00 16.33 -4.74
N TYR A 34 -1.89 16.30 -5.75
CA TYR A 34 -1.56 16.65 -7.14
C TYR A 34 -1.10 18.10 -7.21
N ILE A 35 -1.88 19.04 -6.67
CA ILE A 35 -1.56 20.48 -6.68
C ILE A 35 -0.21 20.73 -6.00
N THR A 36 -0.04 20.22 -4.77
CA THR A 36 1.20 20.42 -4.00
C THR A 36 2.42 19.83 -4.72
N SER A 37 2.26 18.67 -5.37
CA SER A 37 3.34 18.03 -6.12
C SER A 37 3.64 18.74 -7.44
N HIS A 38 2.61 19.32 -8.07
CA HIS A 38 2.75 20.11 -9.28
C HIS A 38 3.59 21.35 -9.01
N VAL A 39 3.21 22.19 -8.04
CA VAL A 39 3.87 23.49 -7.82
C VAL A 39 5.27 23.39 -7.22
N SER A 40 5.71 22.20 -6.80
CA SER A 40 7.05 21.96 -6.27
C SER A 40 7.95 21.33 -7.33
N PRO A 41 8.95 22.04 -7.88
CA PRO A 41 9.81 21.51 -8.95
C PRO A 41 10.51 20.19 -8.60
N ASN A 42 10.92 20.03 -7.34
CA ASN A 42 11.59 18.80 -6.88
C ASN A 42 10.63 17.62 -6.86
N ARG A 43 9.39 17.80 -6.34
CA ARG A 43 8.36 16.75 -6.36
C ARG A 43 7.97 16.41 -7.79
N ARG A 44 7.75 17.42 -8.63
CA ARG A 44 7.40 17.26 -10.05
C ARG A 44 8.41 16.38 -10.77
N LYS A 45 9.71 16.65 -10.60
CA LYS A 45 10.80 15.86 -11.21
C LYS A 45 10.76 14.38 -10.82
N VAL A 46 10.43 14.04 -9.57
CA VAL A 46 10.32 12.65 -9.11
C VAL A 46 9.20 11.93 -9.84
N PHE A 47 7.99 12.50 -9.83
CA PHE A 47 6.83 11.88 -10.49
C PHE A 47 6.99 11.80 -12.01
N GLU A 48 7.54 12.84 -12.66
CA GLU A 48 7.81 12.81 -14.10
C GLU A 48 8.85 11.75 -14.48
N ARG A 49 9.83 11.47 -13.62
CA ARG A 49 10.80 10.38 -13.84
C ARG A 49 10.10 9.03 -13.81
N CYS A 50 9.25 8.76 -12.83
CA CYS A 50 8.44 7.55 -12.78
C CYS A 50 7.52 7.47 -14.01
N TYR A 51 6.85 8.57 -14.35
CA TYR A 51 5.91 8.60 -15.47
C TYR A 51 6.57 8.26 -16.80
N LYS A 52 7.78 8.78 -17.08
CA LYS A 52 8.51 8.43 -18.31
C LYS A 52 8.77 6.93 -18.47
N ILE A 53 8.94 6.21 -17.37
CA ILE A 53 9.15 4.76 -17.37
C ILE A 53 7.81 4.05 -17.59
N TYR A 54 6.76 4.51 -16.91
CA TYR A 54 5.45 3.87 -16.89
C TYR A 54 4.53 4.24 -18.06
N GLU A 55 4.76 5.37 -18.74
CA GLU A 55 3.90 5.93 -19.79
C GLU A 55 3.45 4.89 -20.84
N PRO A 56 4.31 3.99 -21.36
CA PRO A 56 3.90 3.01 -22.35
C PRO A 56 2.89 1.97 -21.84
N TYR A 57 2.70 1.88 -20.52
CA TYR A 57 1.90 0.87 -19.84
C TYR A 57 0.68 1.45 -19.12
N LYS A 58 0.46 2.77 -19.19
CA LYS A 58 -0.70 3.40 -18.56
C LYS A 58 -1.99 3.02 -19.28
N ASP A 59 -3.09 2.89 -18.53
CA ASP A 59 -4.40 2.77 -19.16
C ASP A 59 -4.88 4.12 -19.74
N ARG A 60 -5.98 4.06 -20.51
CA ARG A 60 -6.54 5.22 -21.22
C ARG A 60 -7.02 6.35 -20.30
N ASN A 61 -7.44 6.03 -19.08
CA ASN A 61 -7.99 6.98 -18.11
C ASN A 61 -6.90 7.53 -17.17
N PHE A 62 -5.69 6.95 -17.14
CA PHE A 62 -4.60 7.32 -16.22
C PHE A 62 -4.42 8.85 -16.07
N LEU A 63 -4.26 9.57 -17.19
CA LEU A 63 -3.99 11.02 -17.17
C LEU A 63 -5.20 11.86 -16.71
N THR A 64 -6.41 11.34 -16.86
CA THR A 64 -7.62 12.00 -16.38
C THR A 64 -7.79 11.76 -14.88
N GLU A 65 -7.61 10.51 -14.43
CA GLU A 65 -7.82 10.11 -13.04
C GLU A 65 -6.70 10.57 -12.10
N ILE A 66 -5.46 10.74 -12.60
CA ILE A 66 -4.35 11.17 -11.75
C ILE A 66 -4.57 12.56 -11.14
N LYS A 67 -5.40 13.40 -11.78
CA LYS A 67 -5.74 14.74 -11.27
C LYS A 67 -6.61 14.71 -10.01
N THR A 68 -7.40 13.65 -9.82
CA THR A 68 -8.41 13.55 -8.74
C THR A 68 -8.16 12.37 -7.80
N ARG A 69 -7.29 11.44 -8.19
CA ARG A 69 -6.88 10.24 -7.43
C ARG A 69 -5.37 10.13 -7.43
N PHE A 70 -4.68 11.21 -7.08
CA PHE A 70 -3.26 11.35 -7.35
C PHE A 70 -2.43 10.30 -6.63
N HIS A 71 -2.68 10.08 -5.34
CA HIS A 71 -1.95 9.08 -4.56
C HIS A 71 -2.17 7.65 -5.09
N GLN A 72 -3.41 7.29 -5.43
CA GLN A 72 -3.73 5.97 -5.97
C GLN A 72 -3.08 5.72 -7.34
N ARG A 73 -3.16 6.68 -8.27
CA ARG A 73 -2.58 6.55 -9.61
C ARG A 73 -1.06 6.61 -9.59
N THR A 74 -0.47 7.40 -8.68
CA THR A 74 0.98 7.44 -8.52
C THR A 74 1.53 6.18 -7.86
N TRP A 75 0.77 5.51 -6.99
CA TRP A 75 1.14 4.18 -6.45
C TRP A 75 1.24 3.11 -7.54
N GLU A 76 0.23 3.03 -8.41
CA GLU A 76 0.25 2.16 -9.60
C GLU A 76 1.46 2.47 -10.50
N MET A 77 1.68 3.75 -10.80
CA MET A 77 2.81 4.21 -11.62
C MET A 77 4.16 3.85 -10.98
N TYR A 78 4.29 4.04 -9.66
CA TYR A 78 5.49 3.74 -8.91
C TYR A 78 5.80 2.24 -8.98
N LEU A 79 4.85 1.37 -8.67
CA LEU A 79 5.06 -0.08 -8.73
C LEU A 79 5.41 -0.55 -10.15
N GLY A 80 4.72 -0.03 -11.16
CA GLY A 80 5.04 -0.33 -12.55
C GLY A 80 6.48 0.08 -12.90
N SER A 81 6.90 1.27 -12.48
CA SER A 81 8.26 1.76 -12.68
C SER A 81 9.30 0.93 -11.92
N LEU A 82 8.98 0.54 -10.68
CA LEU A 82 9.83 -0.30 -9.84
C LEU A 82 10.06 -1.67 -10.49
N PHE A 83 8.99 -2.31 -11.00
CA PHE A 83 9.09 -3.58 -11.71
C PHE A 83 9.95 -3.45 -12.98
N ILE A 84 9.71 -2.43 -13.80
CA ILE A 84 10.47 -2.20 -15.04
C ILE A 84 11.96 -1.96 -14.75
N ASN A 85 12.27 -1.12 -13.76
CA ASN A 85 13.66 -0.84 -13.37
C ASN A 85 14.39 -2.09 -12.86
N ASN A 86 13.66 -3.07 -12.33
CA ASN A 86 14.21 -4.36 -11.89
C ASN A 86 14.05 -5.47 -12.95
N GLY A 87 13.98 -5.09 -14.24
CA GLY A 87 14.05 -6.00 -15.37
C GLY A 87 12.76 -6.79 -15.65
N LYS A 88 11.64 -6.43 -15.01
CA LYS A 88 10.35 -7.07 -15.28
C LYS A 88 9.68 -6.49 -16.52
N VAL A 89 9.04 -7.37 -17.27
CA VAL A 89 8.30 -7.00 -18.48
C VAL A 89 6.82 -6.92 -18.14
N LEU A 90 6.22 -5.74 -18.32
CA LEU A 90 4.79 -5.55 -18.11
C LEU A 90 4.01 -5.87 -19.39
N ASN A 91 2.76 -6.30 -19.23
CA ASN A 91 1.80 -6.38 -20.33
C ASN A 91 1.29 -4.96 -20.66
N ASN A 92 1.50 -4.53 -21.90
CA ASN A 92 1.03 -3.26 -22.44
C ASN A 92 -0.28 -3.38 -23.24
N ASN A 93 -0.79 -4.60 -23.44
CA ASN A 93 -2.05 -4.87 -24.14
C ASN A 93 -3.18 -5.18 -23.15
N ARG A 94 -3.29 -4.38 -22.07
CA ARG A 94 -4.34 -4.54 -21.07
C ARG A 94 -5.69 -4.05 -21.61
N LYS A 95 -6.74 -4.79 -21.31
CA LYS A 95 -8.13 -4.44 -21.61
C LYS A 95 -8.74 -3.67 -20.43
N GLU A 96 -9.86 -3.02 -20.70
CA GLU A 96 -10.66 -2.41 -19.64
C GLU A 96 -11.08 -3.47 -18.61
N HIS A 97 -10.94 -3.13 -17.32
CA HIS A 97 -11.19 -4.00 -16.17
C HIS A 97 -10.19 -5.14 -15.91
N ASP A 98 -9.06 -5.17 -16.63
CA ASP A 98 -7.92 -5.99 -16.21
C ASP A 98 -7.36 -5.51 -14.87
N ALA A 99 -6.37 -6.23 -14.34
CA ALA A 99 -5.62 -5.76 -13.19
C ALA A 99 -4.83 -4.49 -13.53
N ASP A 100 -4.59 -3.63 -12.53
CA ASP A 100 -3.90 -2.35 -12.72
C ASP A 100 -2.51 -2.54 -13.37
N ILE A 101 -1.80 -3.61 -12.98
CA ILE A 101 -0.52 -4.03 -13.58
C ILE A 101 -0.57 -5.54 -13.86
N GLN A 102 0.07 -5.97 -14.95
CA GLN A 102 0.27 -7.37 -15.27
C GLN A 102 1.74 -7.59 -15.61
N VAL A 103 2.43 -8.41 -14.83
CA VAL A 103 3.85 -8.77 -15.05
C VAL A 103 3.90 -10.09 -15.82
N LYS A 104 4.69 -10.16 -16.89
CA LYS A 104 4.85 -11.39 -17.66
C LYS A 104 5.78 -12.36 -16.92
N GLN A 105 5.34 -13.61 -16.78
CA GLN A 105 6.12 -14.71 -16.23
C GLN A 105 6.01 -15.92 -17.16
N GLY A 106 6.98 -16.07 -18.07
CA GLY A 106 6.90 -17.05 -19.15
C GLY A 106 5.65 -16.83 -20.01
N GLU A 107 4.78 -17.84 -20.08
CA GLU A 107 3.49 -17.78 -20.79
C GLU A 107 2.33 -17.27 -19.93
N ASN A 108 2.54 -17.12 -18.62
CA ASN A 108 1.54 -16.67 -17.66
C ASN A 108 1.72 -15.19 -17.29
N LEU A 109 0.72 -14.65 -16.60
CA LEU A 109 0.74 -13.31 -16.03
C LEU A 109 0.65 -13.37 -14.50
N ILE A 110 1.40 -12.50 -13.84
CA ILE A 110 1.16 -12.13 -12.45
C ILE A 110 0.32 -10.86 -12.47
N HIS A 111 -0.91 -10.95 -11.95
CA HIS A 111 -1.84 -9.83 -11.90
C HIS A 111 -1.61 -9.06 -10.60
N VAL A 112 -1.38 -7.75 -10.68
CA VAL A 112 -1.14 -6.89 -9.51
C VAL A 112 -2.21 -5.81 -9.50
N GLU A 113 -3.05 -5.87 -8.47
CA GLU A 113 -4.18 -4.96 -8.30
C GLU A 113 -3.86 -3.95 -7.20
N CYS A 114 -3.79 -2.68 -7.58
CA CYS A 114 -3.30 -1.60 -6.75
C CYS A 114 -4.45 -0.88 -6.02
N THR A 115 -4.15 -0.38 -4.83
CA THR A 115 -5.01 0.53 -4.08
C THR A 115 -4.18 1.36 -3.12
N ALA A 116 -4.64 2.57 -2.84
CA ALA A 116 -4.10 3.39 -1.78
C ALA A 116 -5.25 3.76 -0.83
N THR A 117 -5.04 3.59 0.47
CA THR A 117 -6.08 3.85 1.46
C THR A 117 -6.30 5.34 1.66
N THR A 118 -7.49 5.71 2.11
CA THR A 118 -7.83 7.08 2.52
C THR A 118 -8.16 7.11 4.01
N LEU A 119 -8.21 8.30 4.61
CA LEU A 119 -8.47 8.45 6.05
C LEU A 119 -9.82 7.89 6.49
N GLY A 120 -10.86 8.13 5.71
CA GLY A 120 -12.24 7.87 6.13
C GLY A 120 -13.20 8.66 5.27
N GLU A 121 -14.48 8.37 5.41
CA GLU A 121 -15.47 9.41 5.19
C GLU A 121 -15.41 10.36 6.38
N GLU A 122 -15.28 11.66 6.12
CA GLU A 122 -15.21 12.67 7.17
C GLU A 122 -16.35 12.52 8.19
N ASN A 123 -16.06 12.74 9.47
CA ASN A 123 -17.00 12.64 10.58
C ASN A 123 -17.57 11.23 10.86
N LYS A 124 -17.07 10.17 10.22
CA LYS A 124 -17.39 8.79 10.64
C LYS A 124 -16.52 8.33 11.81
N PRO A 125 -17.04 7.53 12.76
CA PRO A 125 -16.30 7.07 13.94
C PRO A 125 -14.98 6.35 13.63
N ASP A 126 -14.95 5.52 12.57
CA ASP A 126 -13.79 4.72 12.18
C ASP A 126 -12.81 5.46 11.24
N THR A 127 -12.98 6.78 11.08
CA THR A 127 -12.05 7.63 10.33
C THR A 127 -10.72 7.74 11.04
N VAL A 128 -9.64 7.45 10.31
CA VAL A 128 -8.28 7.69 10.75
C VAL A 128 -8.09 9.21 10.91
N PRO A 129 -7.83 9.72 12.12
CA PRO A 129 -7.55 11.15 12.30
C PRO A 129 -6.26 11.54 11.57
N GLU A 130 -6.22 12.76 11.05
CA GLU A 130 -4.99 13.33 10.51
C GLU A 130 -3.89 13.37 11.58
N MET A 131 -2.64 13.18 11.16
CA MET A 131 -1.49 13.40 12.02
C MET A 131 -1.43 14.88 12.39
N TYR A 132 -1.35 15.16 13.69
CA TYR A 132 -1.14 16.52 14.15
C TYR A 132 0.32 16.93 13.91
N VAL A 133 0.53 17.89 13.00
CA VAL A 133 1.84 18.52 12.78
C VAL A 133 1.85 19.86 13.49
N SER A 134 2.63 19.96 14.57
CA SER A 134 2.73 21.21 15.33
C SER A 134 3.39 22.32 14.51
N LYS A 135 2.79 23.52 14.52
CA LYS A 135 3.37 24.72 13.91
C LYS A 135 4.41 25.41 14.79
N SER A 136 4.49 25.05 16.07
CA SER A 136 5.47 25.62 17.01
C SER A 136 5.74 24.68 18.19
N VAL A 137 6.90 24.84 18.84
CA VAL A 137 7.25 24.05 20.03
C VAL A 137 6.27 24.23 21.21
N TYR A 138 5.49 25.32 21.21
CA TYR A 138 4.54 25.63 22.28
C TYR A 138 3.18 24.92 22.12
N ASN A 139 2.91 24.34 20.95
CA ASN A 139 1.66 23.64 20.64
C ASN A 139 1.85 22.12 20.47
N LEU A 140 2.93 21.57 21.03
CA LEU A 140 3.17 20.13 20.98
C LEU A 140 2.08 19.39 21.75
N VAL A 141 1.46 18.41 21.10
CA VAL A 141 0.52 17.47 21.73
C VAL A 141 0.98 16.05 21.48
N VAL A 142 0.72 15.18 22.45
CA VAL A 142 0.88 13.74 22.27
C VAL A 142 -0.40 13.20 21.63
N GLN A 143 -0.26 12.55 20.48
CA GLN A 143 -1.36 11.91 19.77
C GLN A 143 -1.11 10.39 19.77
N ASP A 144 -2.11 9.62 20.19
CA ASP A 144 -2.07 8.17 20.04
C ASP A 144 -2.14 7.78 18.57
N VAL A 145 -1.39 6.75 18.18
CA VAL A 145 -1.49 6.15 16.86
C VAL A 145 -2.86 5.46 16.75
N PRO A 146 -3.73 5.84 15.80
CA PRO A 146 -5.07 5.27 15.64
C PRO A 146 -5.00 3.90 14.94
N GLU A 147 -4.23 2.97 15.51
CA GLU A 147 -3.84 1.70 14.91
C GLU A 147 -5.05 0.89 14.44
N GLU A 148 -6.07 0.71 15.31
CA GLU A 148 -7.26 -0.08 14.93
C GLU A 148 -7.96 0.49 13.70
N LYS A 149 -8.05 1.81 13.59
CA LYS A 149 -8.65 2.46 12.43
C LYS A 149 -7.82 2.25 11.17
N ILE A 150 -6.50 2.31 11.28
CA ILE A 150 -5.57 2.02 10.17
C ILE A 150 -5.75 0.57 9.69
N LEU A 151 -5.77 -0.39 10.64
CA LEU A 151 -5.99 -1.81 10.35
C LEU A 151 -7.34 -2.04 9.68
N LEU A 152 -8.41 -1.35 10.11
CA LEU A 152 -9.71 -1.40 9.45
C LEU A 152 -9.67 -0.90 8.00
N ARG A 153 -8.87 0.14 7.68
CA ARG A 153 -8.71 0.58 6.27
C ARG A 153 -7.99 -0.47 5.43
N ILE A 154 -6.97 -1.11 5.97
CA ILE A 154 -6.23 -2.18 5.28
C ILE A 154 -7.12 -3.41 5.06
N ALA A 155 -7.85 -3.85 6.09
CA ALA A 155 -8.77 -4.98 6.02
C ALA A 155 -9.89 -4.75 4.99
N GLN A 156 -10.43 -3.52 4.92
CA GLN A 156 -11.40 -3.15 3.89
C GLN A 156 -10.80 -3.23 2.49
N ALA A 157 -9.59 -2.70 2.29
CA ALA A 157 -8.88 -2.78 1.02
C ALA A 157 -8.63 -4.23 0.57
N LEU A 158 -8.17 -5.11 1.48
CA LEU A 158 -8.01 -6.53 1.21
C LEU A 158 -9.34 -7.19 0.80
N THR A 159 -10.41 -6.94 1.56
CA THR A 159 -11.75 -7.48 1.29
C THR A 159 -12.27 -7.05 -0.07
N ASP A 160 -12.14 -5.77 -0.42
CA ASP A 160 -12.63 -5.25 -1.69
C ASP A 160 -11.83 -5.79 -2.87
N LYS A 161 -10.50 -5.90 -2.72
CA LYS A 161 -9.65 -6.46 -3.77
C LYS A 161 -9.82 -7.97 -3.92
N HIS A 162 -10.15 -8.70 -2.85
CA HIS A 162 -10.54 -10.10 -2.92
C HIS A 162 -11.85 -10.29 -3.70
N LYS A 163 -12.88 -9.46 -3.45
CA LYS A 163 -14.12 -9.47 -4.24
C LYS A 163 -13.85 -9.20 -5.72
N GLN A 164 -12.94 -8.27 -6.02
CA GLN A 164 -12.53 -8.00 -7.40
C GLN A 164 -11.79 -9.17 -8.04
N TYR A 165 -10.91 -9.85 -7.30
CA TYR A 165 -10.28 -11.09 -7.75
C TYR A 165 -11.33 -12.15 -8.11
N GLN A 166 -12.29 -12.42 -7.21
CA GLN A 166 -13.34 -13.40 -7.46
C GLN A 166 -14.15 -13.08 -8.72
N LYS A 167 -14.48 -11.80 -8.91
CA LYS A 167 -15.15 -11.33 -10.14
C LYS A 167 -14.27 -11.54 -11.37
N ARG A 168 -12.97 -11.23 -11.31
CA ARG A 168 -12.05 -11.38 -12.45
C ARG A 168 -11.81 -12.84 -12.84
N ILE A 169 -11.78 -13.76 -11.87
CA ILE A 169 -11.78 -15.21 -12.12
C ILE A 169 -13.07 -15.62 -12.83
N THR A 170 -14.22 -15.22 -12.29
CA THR A 170 -15.55 -15.53 -12.87
C THR A 170 -15.69 -15.01 -14.31
N ASP A 171 -15.16 -13.81 -14.57
CA ASP A 171 -15.19 -13.17 -15.88
C ASP A 171 -14.09 -13.72 -16.85
N GLY A 172 -13.26 -14.67 -16.41
CA GLY A 172 -12.17 -15.24 -17.21
C GLY A 172 -11.03 -14.28 -17.54
N ARG A 173 -10.89 -13.18 -16.78
CA ARG A 173 -9.81 -12.18 -16.96
C ARG A 173 -8.51 -12.59 -16.25
N VAL A 174 -8.63 -13.41 -15.22
CA VAL A 174 -7.51 -14.05 -14.51
C VAL A 174 -7.70 -15.55 -14.67
N LYS A 175 -6.67 -16.28 -15.09
CA LYS A 175 -6.76 -17.74 -15.16
C LYS A 175 -6.57 -18.35 -13.77
N GLU A 176 -7.17 -19.52 -13.54
CA GLU A 176 -7.08 -20.20 -12.24
C GLU A 176 -5.65 -20.57 -11.82
N ASN A 177 -4.70 -20.65 -12.76
CA ASN A 177 -3.30 -20.98 -12.51
C ASN A 177 -2.37 -19.74 -12.50
N GLU A 178 -2.93 -18.53 -12.62
CA GLU A 178 -2.16 -17.29 -12.64
C GLU A 178 -2.11 -16.65 -11.23
N PRO A 179 -0.93 -16.19 -10.77
CA PRO A 179 -0.84 -15.50 -9.49
C PRO A 179 -1.61 -14.17 -9.47
N TYR A 180 -2.22 -13.86 -8.33
CA TYR A 180 -2.93 -12.60 -8.10
C TYR A 180 -2.42 -11.90 -6.83
N VAL A 181 -1.91 -10.69 -6.99
CA VAL A 181 -1.31 -9.87 -5.93
C VAL A 181 -2.19 -8.68 -5.66
N VAL A 182 -2.39 -8.38 -4.39
CA VAL A 182 -3.01 -7.12 -3.96
C VAL A 182 -1.90 -6.18 -3.51
N ALA A 183 -1.86 -4.96 -4.04
CA ALA A 183 -0.85 -3.96 -3.71
C ALA A 183 -1.47 -2.77 -2.97
N ILE A 184 -1.18 -2.63 -1.68
CA ILE A 184 -1.79 -1.63 -0.80
C ILE A 184 -0.76 -0.59 -0.37
N ASN A 185 -1.08 0.68 -0.57
CA ASN A 185 -0.33 1.79 0.00
C ASN A 185 -1.14 2.51 1.09
N THR A 186 -0.51 2.83 2.22
CA THR A 186 -1.13 3.55 3.35
C THR A 186 -0.44 4.89 3.67
N GLY A 187 0.48 5.36 2.82
CA GLY A 187 1.29 6.55 3.10
C GLY A 187 0.52 7.86 3.29
N THR A 188 -0.70 7.96 2.78
CA THR A 188 -1.63 9.08 3.04
C THR A 188 -2.19 9.10 4.46
N LEU A 189 -2.11 7.98 5.20
CA LEU A 189 -2.52 7.95 6.61
C LEU A 189 -1.47 8.62 7.51
N GLN A 190 -0.22 8.69 7.07
CA GLN A 190 0.90 9.42 7.68
C GLN A 190 1.23 9.04 9.14
N HIS A 191 0.70 7.93 9.67
CA HIS A 191 1.03 7.45 11.01
C HIS A 191 2.21 6.48 11.00
N MET A 192 3.09 6.58 12.00
CA MET A 192 4.21 5.64 12.16
C MET A 192 3.70 4.25 12.55
N GLU A 193 4.42 3.22 12.11
CA GLU A 193 4.17 1.83 12.48
C GLU A 193 5.45 1.18 13.01
N ASN A 194 5.33 0.39 14.07
CA ASN A 194 6.47 -0.34 14.66
C ASN A 194 6.72 -1.69 13.96
N LEU A 195 5.64 -2.30 13.49
CA LEU A 195 5.61 -3.50 12.67
C LEU A 195 4.69 -3.15 11.49
N PRO A 196 5.01 -3.55 10.25
CA PRO A 196 4.14 -3.29 9.12
C PRO A 196 2.69 -3.70 9.42
N ASN A 197 1.77 -2.73 9.38
CA ASN A 197 0.38 -2.95 9.76
C ASN A 197 -0.31 -4.01 8.88
N ILE A 198 0.21 -4.23 7.67
CA ILE A 198 -0.23 -5.34 6.83
C ILE A 198 0.00 -6.71 7.48
N LEU A 199 1.11 -6.92 8.20
CA LEU A 199 1.37 -8.21 8.86
C LEU A 199 0.35 -8.47 9.98
N LYS A 200 -0.10 -7.40 10.66
CA LYS A 200 -1.13 -7.49 11.70
C LYS A 200 -2.50 -7.86 11.14
N THR A 201 -2.84 -7.39 9.94
CA THR A 201 -4.12 -7.68 9.25
C THR A 201 -4.12 -9.00 8.48
N LEU A 202 -2.95 -9.51 8.12
CA LEU A 202 -2.82 -10.81 7.45
C LEU A 202 -2.76 -11.98 8.42
N PHE A 203 -2.14 -11.80 9.60
CA PHE A 203 -1.79 -12.89 10.54
C PHE A 203 -2.22 -12.63 11.98
N GLY A 204 -3.09 -11.66 12.23
CA GLY A 204 -3.63 -11.35 13.55
C GLY A 204 -2.56 -11.02 14.60
N ILE A 205 -1.45 -10.41 14.17
CA ILE A 205 -0.33 -10.08 15.07
C ILE A 205 -0.73 -8.86 15.92
N GLY A 206 -0.67 -9.02 17.23
CA GLY A 206 -0.93 -7.99 18.22
C GLY A 206 0.30 -7.17 18.58
N HIS A 207 0.44 -6.87 19.86
CA HIS A 207 1.55 -6.09 20.41
C HIS A 207 2.62 -6.99 21.03
N ILE A 208 3.85 -6.48 21.12
CA ILE A 208 4.86 -7.11 21.97
C ILE A 208 4.38 -7.05 23.41
N THR A 209 4.30 -8.21 24.06
CA THR A 209 3.80 -8.38 25.43
C THR A 209 4.85 -9.06 26.29
N LEU A 210 4.93 -8.64 27.56
CA LEU A 210 5.70 -9.28 28.61
C LEU A 210 4.76 -9.92 29.62
N ARG A 211 5.08 -11.15 30.04
CA ARG A 211 4.32 -11.80 31.12
C ARG A 211 4.79 -11.27 32.47
N MET A 212 3.83 -10.81 33.27
CA MET A 212 4.03 -10.32 34.64
C MET A 212 3.38 -11.30 35.63
N ARG A 213 3.97 -11.47 36.81
CA ARG A 213 3.28 -12.15 37.94
C ARG A 213 2.13 -11.27 38.43
N GLN A 214 1.11 -11.87 39.06
CA GLN A 214 -0.07 -11.16 39.56
C GLN A 214 0.23 -9.98 40.51
N ASN A 215 1.38 -10.01 41.19
CA ASN A 215 1.83 -8.94 42.08
C ASN A 215 2.62 -7.83 41.38
N GLY A 216 2.61 -7.78 40.04
CA GLY A 216 3.33 -6.77 39.25
C GLY A 216 4.84 -6.99 39.16
N ILE A 217 5.36 -8.12 39.65
CA ILE A 217 6.77 -8.48 39.51
C ILE A 217 6.95 -9.19 38.16
N PRO A 218 7.91 -8.78 37.31
CA PRO A 218 8.24 -9.53 36.10
C PRO A 218 8.54 -10.99 36.42
N VAL A 219 8.17 -11.91 35.52
CA VAL A 219 8.68 -13.29 35.62
C VAL A 219 10.21 -13.23 35.49
N GLU A 220 10.93 -14.11 36.19
CA GLU A 220 12.38 -14.18 36.08
C GLU A 220 12.77 -14.53 34.63
N ASN A 221 13.65 -13.72 34.02
CA ASN A 221 14.01 -13.77 32.59
C ASN A 221 12.80 -13.73 31.64
N PRO A 222 11.98 -12.66 31.66
CA PRO A 222 10.79 -12.60 30.83
C PRO A 222 11.20 -12.44 29.36
N THR A 223 10.79 -13.39 28.52
CA THR A 223 11.01 -13.29 27.08
C THR A 223 9.81 -12.57 26.44
N PRO A 224 10.00 -11.43 25.73
CA PRO A 224 8.94 -10.78 24.99
C PRO A 224 8.35 -11.71 23.94
N TYR A 225 7.04 -11.62 23.71
CA TYR A 225 6.36 -12.35 22.64
C TYR A 225 5.31 -11.46 21.98
N TRP A 226 4.94 -11.76 20.73
CA TRP A 226 3.85 -11.08 20.06
C TRP A 226 2.50 -11.65 20.52
N SER A 227 1.60 -10.80 21.00
CA SER A 227 0.22 -11.20 21.28
C SER A 227 -0.55 -11.46 19.98
N ARG A 228 -1.75 -12.04 20.10
CA ARG A 228 -2.68 -12.27 19.00
C ARG A 228 -3.86 -11.30 19.10
N ARG A 229 -4.28 -10.76 17.96
CA ARG A 229 -5.50 -9.97 17.77
C ARG A 229 -6.15 -10.47 16.49
N GLU A 230 -7.09 -11.40 16.62
CA GLU A 230 -7.73 -12.05 15.47
C GLU A 230 -8.85 -11.20 14.87
N SER A 231 -9.34 -10.19 15.60
CA SER A 231 -10.38 -9.31 15.12
C SER A 231 -10.34 -7.92 15.76
N ILE A 232 -11.03 -6.97 15.13
CA ILE A 232 -11.32 -5.62 15.62
C ILE A 232 -12.82 -5.37 15.46
N THR A 233 -13.43 -4.77 16.48
CA THR A 233 -14.85 -4.38 16.43
C THR A 233 -14.94 -2.92 15.97
N LYS A 234 -15.63 -2.67 14.85
CA LYS A 234 -15.96 -1.32 14.38
C LYS A 234 -16.85 -0.59 15.37
N ALA A 235 -16.94 0.73 15.26
CA ALA A 235 -17.85 1.53 16.09
C ALA A 235 -19.33 1.13 15.98
N ASN A 236 -19.75 0.52 14.87
CA ASN A 236 -21.11 0.01 14.66
C ASN A 236 -21.35 -1.41 15.24
N GLY A 237 -20.34 -2.03 15.86
CA GLY A 237 -20.40 -3.39 16.42
C GLY A 237 -20.04 -4.52 15.45
N GLU A 238 -19.77 -4.22 14.17
CA GLU A 238 -19.31 -5.21 13.19
C GLU A 238 -17.89 -5.70 13.55
N ILE A 239 -17.70 -7.02 13.56
CA ILE A 239 -16.40 -7.65 13.82
C ILE A 239 -15.67 -7.83 12.49
N VAL A 240 -14.49 -7.23 12.37
CA VAL A 240 -13.59 -7.36 11.23
C VAL A 240 -12.44 -8.28 11.59
N ASP A 241 -12.20 -9.24 10.73
CA ASP A 241 -11.16 -10.23 10.88
C ASP A 241 -9.76 -9.69 10.53
N MET A 242 -8.76 -10.12 11.29
CA MET A 242 -7.35 -9.71 11.14
C MET A 242 -6.43 -10.87 10.74
N THR A 243 -6.97 -12.01 10.31
CA THR A 243 -6.21 -13.22 9.95
C THR A 243 -6.41 -13.59 8.49
N PHE A 244 -6.41 -12.59 7.60
CA PHE A 244 -6.76 -12.73 6.19
C PHE A 244 -5.97 -13.82 5.44
N PHE A 245 -4.71 -14.09 5.77
CA PHE A 245 -3.92 -15.17 5.14
C PHE A 245 -4.01 -16.53 5.85
N GLU A 246 -4.72 -16.61 6.98
CA GLU A 246 -4.98 -17.87 7.69
C GLU A 246 -6.27 -18.56 7.19
N LYS A 247 -6.96 -17.97 6.22
CA LYS A 247 -8.24 -18.48 5.72
C LYS A 247 -8.13 -19.04 4.31
N GLU A 248 -8.59 -20.28 4.15
CA GLU A 248 -8.69 -20.98 2.86
C GLU A 248 -9.50 -20.22 1.81
N GLU A 249 -10.49 -19.42 2.21
CA GLU A 249 -11.28 -18.61 1.27
C GLU A 249 -10.43 -17.55 0.53
N HIS A 250 -9.27 -17.19 1.09
CA HIS A 250 -8.37 -16.18 0.53
C HIS A 250 -7.16 -16.79 -0.20
N LYS A 251 -7.11 -18.11 -0.38
CA LYS A 251 -6.02 -18.81 -1.08
C LYS A 251 -5.80 -18.41 -2.54
N GLY A 252 -6.78 -17.77 -3.15
CA GLY A 252 -6.66 -17.22 -4.50
C GLY A 252 -5.75 -15.99 -4.59
N ILE A 253 -5.51 -15.31 -3.46
CA ILE A 253 -4.55 -14.20 -3.38
C ILE A 253 -3.18 -14.79 -3.07
N SER A 254 -2.23 -14.61 -3.99
CA SER A 254 -0.88 -15.18 -3.90
C SER A 254 0.00 -14.45 -2.89
N ALA A 255 -0.10 -13.12 -2.85
CA ALA A 255 0.71 -12.28 -1.99
C ALA A 255 0.09 -10.87 -1.87
N VAL A 256 0.61 -10.08 -0.92
CA VAL A 256 0.33 -8.66 -0.81
C VAL A 256 1.60 -7.85 -0.91
N ILE A 257 1.64 -6.85 -1.79
CA ILE A 257 2.66 -5.80 -1.76
C ILE A 257 2.15 -4.68 -0.87
N TYR A 258 3.00 -4.17 0.01
CA TYR A 258 2.62 -3.13 0.97
C TYR A 258 3.68 -2.05 1.08
N SER A 259 3.21 -0.81 1.23
CA SER A 259 4.04 0.28 1.73
C SER A 259 3.23 1.26 2.56
N ASN A 260 3.83 1.76 3.64
CA ASN A 260 3.30 2.86 4.46
C ASN A 260 3.91 4.22 4.11
N SER A 261 4.74 4.30 3.07
CA SER A 261 5.37 5.54 2.61
C SER A 261 4.60 6.12 1.43
N THR A 262 4.59 7.45 1.30
CA THR A 262 4.07 8.08 0.07
C THR A 262 5.05 7.87 -1.07
N VAL A 263 4.57 7.85 -2.32
CA VAL A 263 5.41 7.71 -3.53
C VAL A 263 6.57 8.71 -3.56
N LEU A 264 6.41 9.90 -2.98
CA LEU A 264 7.48 10.89 -2.90
C LEU A 264 8.65 10.47 -1.99
N ASN A 265 8.37 9.69 -0.95
CA ASN A 265 9.38 9.19 -0.01
C ASN A 265 10.11 7.96 -0.58
N HIS A 266 9.56 7.33 -1.61
CA HIS A 266 10.24 6.30 -2.40
C HIS A 266 11.19 6.96 -3.39
N LEU A 267 12.45 7.17 -2.99
CA LEU A 267 13.51 7.39 -3.96
C LEU A 267 13.65 6.08 -4.73
N LEU A 268 13.51 6.08 -6.06
CA LEU A 268 13.70 4.94 -6.98
C LEU A 268 15.12 4.32 -6.86
N ASN A 269 15.47 3.82 -5.69
CA ASN A 269 16.73 3.24 -5.28
C ASN A 269 16.47 1.76 -4.99
N PRO A 270 17.43 0.86 -5.28
CA PRO A 270 17.25 -0.59 -5.22
C PRO A 270 17.11 -1.17 -3.79
N SER A 271 17.23 -0.36 -2.75
CA SER A 271 17.08 -0.77 -1.35
C SER A 271 15.86 -0.10 -0.70
N ASP A 272 14.74 -0.07 -1.41
CA ASP A 272 13.47 0.46 -0.91
C ASP A 272 12.91 -0.52 0.13
N GLU A 273 13.45 -0.46 1.35
CA GLU A 273 12.98 -1.25 2.50
C GLU A 273 11.52 -0.97 2.85
N ASP A 274 10.98 0.16 2.39
CA ASP A 274 9.63 0.63 2.67
C ASP A 274 8.57 -0.06 1.79
N THR A 275 8.98 -0.79 0.75
CA THR A 275 8.07 -1.61 -0.07
C THR A 275 8.34 -3.09 0.17
N ILE A 276 7.38 -3.76 0.82
CA ILE A 276 7.50 -5.18 1.17
C ILE A 276 6.53 -6.05 0.37
N LEU A 277 6.88 -7.32 0.20
CA LEU A 277 6.01 -8.37 -0.32
C LEU A 277 5.74 -9.39 0.77
N VAL A 278 4.48 -9.64 1.09
CA VAL A 278 4.06 -10.66 2.06
C VAL A 278 3.41 -11.82 1.33
N HIS A 279 3.99 -13.01 1.43
CA HIS A 279 3.48 -14.21 0.78
C HIS A 279 2.30 -14.80 1.54
N ASN A 280 1.27 -15.24 0.81
CA ASN A 280 0.20 -16.03 1.39
C ASN A 280 0.64 -17.49 1.54
N PRO A 281 0.76 -18.04 2.77
CA PRO A 281 1.17 -19.43 2.97
C PRO A 281 0.17 -20.44 2.39
N LEU A 282 -1.08 -20.05 2.17
CA LEU A 282 -2.14 -20.88 1.59
C LEU A 282 -2.32 -20.64 0.08
N ALA A 283 -1.49 -19.81 -0.57
CA ALA A 283 -1.64 -19.46 -1.98
C ALA A 283 -1.80 -20.69 -2.88
N SER A 284 -2.85 -20.71 -3.70
CA SER A 284 -3.03 -21.73 -4.75
C SER A 284 -2.00 -21.56 -5.87
N ASN A 285 -1.65 -20.31 -6.20
CA ASN A 285 -0.62 -19.96 -7.17
C ASN A 285 0.46 -19.10 -6.48
N PRO A 286 1.37 -19.70 -5.69
CA PRO A 286 2.38 -18.96 -4.96
C PRO A 286 3.36 -18.27 -5.92
N ILE A 287 3.90 -17.12 -5.51
CA ILE A 287 4.90 -16.40 -6.30
C ILE A 287 6.28 -16.90 -5.87
N PRO A 288 7.13 -17.36 -6.81
CA PRO A 288 8.50 -17.74 -6.50
C PRO A 288 9.30 -16.56 -5.91
N PHE A 289 10.16 -16.81 -4.91
CA PHE A 289 10.89 -15.74 -4.21
C PHE A 289 11.82 -14.95 -5.14
N GLU A 290 12.37 -15.59 -6.17
CA GLU A 290 13.21 -14.97 -7.19
C GLU A 290 12.46 -13.97 -8.07
N GLU A 291 11.12 -14.09 -8.15
CA GLU A 291 10.32 -13.23 -9.02
C GLU A 291 10.35 -11.79 -8.55
N PHE A 292 10.32 -11.51 -7.25
CA PHE A 292 10.40 -10.14 -6.71
C PHE A 292 11.53 -10.01 -5.68
N ASN A 293 12.70 -10.57 -5.98
CA ASN A 293 13.87 -10.56 -5.10
C ASN A 293 14.46 -9.16 -4.81
N PHE A 294 14.00 -8.13 -5.51
CA PHE A 294 14.31 -6.72 -5.26
C PHE A 294 13.40 -6.07 -4.20
N LEU A 295 12.39 -6.78 -3.71
CA LEU A 295 11.58 -6.36 -2.57
C LEU A 295 12.04 -7.08 -1.30
N THR A 296 11.89 -6.43 -0.15
CA THR A 296 11.91 -7.15 1.13
C THR A 296 10.71 -8.08 1.18
N GLN A 297 10.92 -9.36 1.45
CA GLN A 297 9.86 -10.37 1.44
C GLN A 297 9.63 -10.93 2.84
N HIS A 298 8.36 -11.11 3.18
CA HIS A 298 7.91 -11.80 4.39
C HIS A 298 7.16 -13.06 4.02
N TYR A 299 7.45 -14.17 4.71
CA TYR A 299 6.78 -15.44 4.52
C TYR A 299 6.61 -16.15 5.86
N VAL A 300 5.62 -17.03 5.96
CA VAL A 300 5.47 -17.92 7.12
C VAL A 300 6.35 -19.14 6.89
N ASP A 301 7.34 -19.33 7.75
CA ASP A 301 8.16 -20.54 7.75
C ASP A 301 7.29 -21.76 8.12
N LYS A 302 7.39 -22.83 7.33
CA LYS A 302 6.49 -23.98 7.45
C LYS A 302 6.80 -24.85 8.65
N GLU A 303 8.03 -24.82 9.16
CA GLU A 303 8.45 -25.67 10.28
C GLU A 303 8.10 -25.00 11.62
N THR A 304 8.29 -23.69 11.70
CA THR A 304 8.12 -22.90 12.92
C THR A 304 6.78 -22.18 13.00
N GLY A 305 6.11 -21.94 11.86
CA GLY A 305 4.92 -21.09 11.77
C GLY A 305 5.19 -19.61 12.01
N ILE A 306 6.46 -19.20 12.02
CA ILE A 306 6.88 -17.82 12.31
C ILE A 306 7.00 -17.04 11.00
N VAL A 307 6.61 -15.76 11.04
CA VAL A 307 6.86 -14.84 9.92
C VAL A 307 8.35 -14.48 9.87
N GLU A 308 9.04 -14.96 8.83
CA GLU A 308 10.43 -14.65 8.54
C GLU A 308 10.56 -13.53 7.49
N LYS A 309 11.78 -13.02 7.31
CA LYS A 309 12.09 -11.93 6.37
C LYS A 309 13.30 -12.29 5.49
N ILE A 310 13.16 -12.09 4.19
CA ILE A 310 14.25 -12.10 3.20
C ILE A 310 14.48 -10.66 2.75
N THR A 311 15.73 -10.20 2.80
CA THR A 311 16.12 -8.90 2.26
C THR A 311 16.77 -9.06 0.89
N PRO A 312 16.59 -8.10 -0.04
CA PRO A 312 17.32 -8.08 -1.29
C PRO A 312 18.83 -8.13 -1.03
N LYS A 313 19.55 -8.92 -1.83
CA LYS A 313 21.02 -8.88 -1.80
C LYS A 313 21.47 -7.57 -2.46
N SER A 314 22.35 -6.83 -1.76
CA SER A 314 22.96 -5.60 -2.27
C SER A 314 23.92 -5.84 -3.43
#